data_AF-A0A3D1ZE78-F1
#
_entry.id   AF-A0A3D1ZE78-F1
#
_cell.length_a   1.000
_cell.length_b   1.000
_cell.length_c   1.000
_cell.angle_alpha   90.00
_cell.angle_beta   90.00
_cell.angle_gamma   90.00
#
_symmetry.space_group_name_H-M   'P 1'
#
loop_
_entity.id
_entity.type
_entity.pdbx_description
1 polymer ?
#
loop_
_entity_poly.entity_id
_entity_poly.type
_entity_poly.pdbx_seq_one_letter_code
_entity_poly.pdbx_strand_id
1 'polypeptide(L)'
;ADAAMDLGRLLFNLIPERFRRKKTQHHLNLPDDDSGIVDVFRMYFGMLMLAEDQGHPRPAHQTPSEYQSTLERIFPQRIVRMVTEAFNRACYGHTPASRAQIDEMRQGLEQAGSGDATSE
;
A
#
# COMPACT_ATOMS: atom_id res chain seq x y z
N ALA A 1 17.65 -14.39 17.61
CA ALA A 1 16.21 -14.59 17.35
C ALA A 1 15.81 -13.58 16.29
N ASP A 2 15.19 -14.03 15.20
CA ASP A 2 14.90 -13.21 14.03
C ASP A 2 13.58 -12.45 14.23
N ALA A 3 13.68 -11.24 14.76
CA ALA A 3 12.53 -10.38 15.07
C ALA A 3 11.68 -10.05 13.83
N ALA A 4 12.28 -10.07 12.63
CA ALA A 4 11.56 -9.83 11.40
C ALA A 4 10.63 -11.01 11.04
N MET A 5 11.06 -12.25 11.33
CA MET A 5 10.20 -13.43 11.18
C MET A 5 9.05 -13.45 12.20
N ASP A 6 9.28 -12.93 13.40
CA ASP A 6 8.28 -12.90 14.46
C ASP A 6 7.19 -11.85 14.17
N LEU A 7 7.59 -10.67 13.67
CA LEU A 7 6.68 -9.64 13.22
C LEU A 7 5.84 -10.10 12.01
N GLY A 8 6.46 -10.82 11.08
CA GLY A 8 5.76 -11.43 9.95
C GLY A 8 4.66 -12.42 10.37
N ARG A 9 4.87 -13.16 11.47
CA ARG A 9 3.86 -14.08 12.05
C ARG A 9 2.74 -13.35 12.75
N LEU A 10 3.05 -12.26 13.46
CA LEU A 10 2.07 -11.41 14.12
C LEU A 10 1.12 -10.77 13.10
N LEU A 11 1.66 -10.24 12.01
CA LEU A 11 0.87 -9.65 10.92
C LEU A 11 0.02 -10.69 10.18
N PHE A 12 0.50 -11.92 10.04
CA PHE A 12 -0.25 -13.02 9.41
C PHE A 12 -1.44 -13.52 10.26
N ASN A 13 -1.44 -13.24 11.58
CA ASN A 13 -2.51 -13.62 12.51
C ASN A 13 -3.62 -12.58 12.68
N LEU A 14 -3.39 -11.36 12.19
CA LEU A 14 -4.39 -10.28 12.17
C LEU A 14 -5.28 -10.29 10.92
N ILE A 15 -4.97 -11.18 9.95
CA ILE A 15 -5.77 -11.36 8.75
C ILE A 15 -6.99 -12.27 9.08
N PRO A 16 -8.24 -11.82 8.83
CA PRO A 16 -9.43 -12.63 9.10
C PRO A 16 -9.39 -13.96 8.34
N GLU A 17 -9.89 -15.06 8.93
CA GLU A 17 -9.78 -16.40 8.32
C GLU A 17 -10.38 -16.50 6.91
N ARG A 18 -11.40 -15.69 6.61
CA ARG A 18 -12.01 -15.55 5.27
C ARG A 18 -11.05 -15.02 4.18
N PHE A 19 -9.91 -14.43 4.56
CA PHE A 19 -8.86 -13.94 3.67
C PHE A 19 -7.63 -14.85 3.60
N ARG A 20 -7.55 -15.89 4.45
CA ARG A 20 -6.51 -16.93 4.35
C ARG A 20 -6.81 -17.87 3.20
N ARG A 21 -6.46 -17.47 1.98
CA ARG A 21 -6.51 -18.37 0.81
C ARG A 21 -5.61 -19.59 1.07
N LYS A 22 -6.18 -20.79 0.99
CA LYS A 22 -5.42 -22.05 0.87
C LYS A 22 -4.37 -21.87 -0.24
N LYS A 23 -3.14 -22.33 0.00
CA LYS A 23 -2.09 -22.48 -1.03
C LYS A 23 -2.58 -23.48 -2.10
N THR A 24 -3.45 -23.04 -2.99
CA THR A 24 -3.61 -23.68 -4.29
C THR A 24 -2.44 -23.19 -5.12
N GLN A 25 -1.53 -24.09 -5.47
CA GLN A 25 -0.53 -23.84 -6.49
C GLN A 25 -1.27 -23.60 -7.81
N HIS A 26 -1.60 -22.35 -8.07
CA HIS A 26 -2.03 -21.90 -9.38
C HIS A 26 -0.94 -20.99 -9.87
N HIS A 27 -0.06 -21.57 -10.69
CA HIS A 27 0.84 -20.82 -11.57
C HIS A 27 -0.02 -20.10 -12.62
N LEU A 28 -0.78 -19.09 -12.19
CA LEU A 28 -1.41 -18.15 -13.10
C LEU A 28 -0.28 -17.21 -13.54
N ASN A 29 0.26 -17.49 -14.73
CA ASN A 29 1.06 -16.51 -15.46
C ASN A 29 0.10 -15.38 -15.86
N LEU A 30 -0.06 -14.41 -14.97
CA LEU A 30 -0.73 -13.16 -15.30
C LEU A 30 0.20 -12.42 -16.30
N PRO A 31 -0.31 -11.91 -17.43
CA PRO A 31 0.47 -11.04 -18.29
C PRO A 31 1.08 -9.90 -17.45
N ASP A 32 2.37 -9.63 -17.63
CA ASP A 32 3.12 -8.65 -16.84
C ASP A 32 2.48 -7.24 -16.86
N ASP A 33 1.70 -6.95 -17.91
CA ASP A 33 1.08 -5.65 -18.23
C ASP A 33 0.14 -5.11 -17.14
N ASP A 34 -0.59 -5.97 -16.41
CA ASP A 34 -1.57 -5.51 -15.40
C ASP A 34 -1.03 -5.56 -13.96
N SER A 35 0.16 -6.14 -13.75
CA SER A 35 0.75 -6.32 -12.42
C SER A 35 0.95 -4.98 -11.70
N GLY A 36 1.45 -3.99 -12.43
CA GLY A 36 1.73 -2.66 -11.88
C GLY A 36 0.48 -1.86 -11.50
N ILE A 37 -0.67 -2.14 -12.13
CA ILE A 37 -1.95 -1.54 -11.75
C ILE A 37 -2.42 -2.12 -10.41
N VAL A 38 -2.41 -3.45 -10.29
CA VAL A 38 -2.85 -4.12 -9.06
C VAL A 38 -1.98 -3.72 -7.87
N ASP A 39 -0.67 -3.60 -8.06
CA ASP A 39 0.25 -3.20 -6.99
C ASP A 39 0.01 -1.77 -6.51
N VAL A 40 -0.22 -0.84 -7.43
CA VAL A 40 -0.57 0.54 -7.08
C VAL A 40 -1.89 0.61 -6.30
N PHE A 41 -2.91 -0.16 -6.71
CA PHE A 41 -4.18 -0.23 -5.98
C PHE A 41 -3.96 -0.72 -4.55
N ARG A 42 -3.16 -1.79 -4.37
CA ARG A 42 -2.84 -2.32 -3.04
C ARG A 42 -2.14 -1.28 -2.16
N MET A 43 -1.19 -0.53 -2.72
CA MET A 43 -0.50 0.53 -1.98
C MET A 43 -1.44 1.65 -1.55
N TYR A 44 -2.27 2.15 -2.48
CA TYR A 44 -3.19 3.24 -2.17
C TYR A 44 -4.23 2.84 -1.12
N PHE A 45 -4.88 1.68 -1.29
CA PHE A 45 -5.83 1.19 -0.28
C PHE A 45 -5.15 0.85 1.04
N GLY A 46 -3.90 0.38 1.03
CA GLY A 46 -3.10 0.20 2.24
C GLY A 46 -2.94 1.51 3.03
N MET A 47 -2.60 2.61 2.35
CA MET A 47 -2.53 3.93 2.99
C MET A 47 -3.88 4.39 3.54
N LEU A 48 -4.99 4.10 2.84
CA LEU A 48 -6.33 4.46 3.31
C LEU A 48 -6.71 3.70 4.59
N MET A 49 -6.44 2.40 4.67
CA MET A 49 -6.72 1.60 5.87
C MET A 49 -5.91 2.10 7.06
N LEU A 50 -4.62 2.36 6.87
CA LEU A 50 -3.75 2.89 7.93
C LEU A 50 -4.19 4.29 8.38
N ALA A 51 -4.62 5.15 7.45
CA ALA A 51 -5.16 6.46 7.82
C ALA A 51 -6.48 6.33 8.59
N GLU A 52 -7.37 5.40 8.21
CA GLU A 52 -8.61 5.11 8.92
C GLU A 52 -8.35 4.61 10.34
N ASP A 53 -7.39 3.70 10.53
CA ASP A 53 -6.97 3.21 11.85
C ASP A 53 -6.43 4.34 12.75
N GLN A 54 -5.85 5.39 12.16
CA GLN A 54 -5.40 6.60 12.86
C GLN A 54 -6.49 7.66 13.05
N GLY A 55 -7.75 7.35 12.73
CA GLY A 55 -8.89 8.26 12.89
C GLY A 55 -9.05 9.27 11.75
N HIS A 56 -8.40 9.03 10.62
CA HIS A 56 -8.50 9.82 9.40
C HIS A 56 -9.02 8.94 8.25
N PRO A 57 -10.32 8.57 8.23
CA PRO A 57 -10.91 7.89 7.08
C PRO A 57 -11.10 8.87 5.91
N ARG A 58 -10.92 8.40 4.67
CA ARG A 58 -11.26 9.20 3.48
C ARG A 58 -12.78 9.33 3.34
N PRO A 59 -13.35 10.54 3.32
CA PRO A 59 -14.76 10.72 3.03
C PRO A 59 -15.13 10.21 1.62
N ALA A 60 -16.28 9.55 1.48
CA ALA A 60 -16.69 8.94 0.22
C ALA A 60 -16.80 9.92 -0.96
N HIS A 61 -17.07 11.20 -0.68
CA HIS A 61 -17.21 12.26 -1.70
C HIS A 61 -15.88 12.86 -2.15
N GLN A 62 -14.78 12.63 -1.43
CA GLN A 62 -13.47 13.16 -1.81
C GLN A 62 -12.78 12.22 -2.79
N THR A 63 -12.18 12.75 -3.84
CA THR A 63 -11.30 12.03 -4.75
C THR A 63 -9.95 11.70 -4.10
N PRO A 64 -9.15 10.79 -4.69
CA PRO A 64 -7.79 10.53 -4.21
C PRO A 64 -6.92 11.78 -4.10
N SER A 65 -7.00 12.68 -5.09
CA SER A 65 -6.23 13.92 -5.12
C SER A 65 -6.66 14.90 -4.03
N GLU A 66 -7.96 15.03 -3.76
CA GLU A 66 -8.47 15.89 -2.68
C GLU A 66 -8.04 15.36 -1.30
N TYR A 67 -8.03 14.04 -1.14
CA TYR A 67 -7.62 13.40 0.12
C TYR A 67 -6.10 13.39 0.35
N GLN A 68 -5.30 13.63 -0.69
CA GLN A 68 -3.85 13.56 -0.67
C GLN A 68 -3.22 14.37 0.47
N SER A 69 -3.71 15.60 0.70
CA SER A 69 -3.18 16.47 1.76
C SER A 69 -3.33 15.89 3.17
N THR A 70 -4.34 15.04 3.39
CA THR A 70 -4.53 14.32 4.66
C THR A 70 -3.52 13.19 4.79
N LEU A 71 -3.32 12.41 3.72
CA LEU A 71 -2.30 11.36 3.68
C LEU A 71 -0.88 11.94 3.86
N GLU A 72 -0.60 13.12 3.30
CA GLU A 72 0.69 13.82 3.42
C GLU A 72 1.03 14.24 4.86
N ARG A 73 0.06 14.24 5.79
CA ARG A 73 0.30 14.47 7.23
C ARG A 73 0.70 13.21 7.97
N ILE A 74 0.38 12.04 7.41
CA ILE A 74 0.56 10.73 8.03
C ILE A 74 1.79 10.02 7.47
N PHE A 75 2.01 10.15 6.15
CA PHE A 75 3.06 9.47 5.42
C PHE A 75 4.01 10.47 4.75
N PRO A 76 5.23 10.06 4.36
CA PRO A 76 6.16 10.92 3.65
C PRO A 76 5.54 11.52 2.38
N GLN A 77 5.51 12.85 2.28
CA GLN A 77 4.78 13.57 1.23
C GLN A 77 5.13 13.11 -0.18
N ARG A 78 6.42 12.87 -0.43
CA ARG A 78 6.91 12.39 -1.73
C ARG A 78 6.26 11.07 -2.13
N ILE A 79 6.17 10.12 -1.19
CA ILE A 79 5.61 8.79 -1.44
C ILE A 79 4.10 8.88 -1.66
N VAL A 80 3.40 9.67 -0.84
CA VAL A 80 1.96 9.93 -1.00
C VAL A 80 1.66 10.46 -2.40
N ARG A 81 2.43 11.45 -2.87
CA ARG A 81 2.30 12.02 -4.21
C ARG A 81 2.50 10.96 -5.29
N MET A 82 3.58 10.18 -5.20
CA MET A 82 3.88 9.12 -6.17
C MET A 82 2.76 8.08 -6.26
N VAL A 83 2.29 7.57 -5.11
CA VAL A 83 1.24 6.54 -5.08
C VAL A 83 -0.09 7.11 -5.57
N THR A 84 -0.46 8.33 -5.15
CA THR A 84 -1.72 8.97 -5.57
C THR A 84 -1.73 9.25 -7.07
N GLU A 85 -0.62 9.73 -7.63
CA GLU A 85 -0.49 9.96 -9.07
C GLU A 85 -0.55 8.65 -9.86
N ALA A 86 0.18 7.63 -9.42
CA ALA A 86 0.14 6.31 -10.04
C ALA A 86 -1.27 5.70 -9.98
N PHE A 87 -1.97 5.86 -8.86
CA PHE A 87 -3.34 5.37 -8.67
C PHE A 87 -4.30 6.07 -9.64
N ASN A 88 -4.22 7.39 -9.76
CA ASN A 88 -5.04 8.14 -10.71
C ASN A 88 -4.76 7.71 -12.16
N ARG A 89 -3.48 7.53 -12.55
CA ARG A 89 -3.13 7.04 -13.90
C ARG A 89 -3.65 5.63 -14.16
N ALA A 90 -3.65 4.76 -13.15
CA ALA A 90 -4.20 3.41 -13.26
C ALA A 90 -5.74 3.43 -13.36
N CYS A 91 -6.43 4.27 -12.58
CA CYS A 91 -7.90 4.39 -12.62
C CYS A 91 -8.44 5.01 -13.91
N TYR A 92 -7.78 6.05 -14.44
CA TYR A 92 -8.33 6.84 -15.55
C TYR A 92 -7.58 6.66 -16.87
N GLY A 93 -6.32 6.24 -16.83
CA GLY A 93 -5.47 6.08 -18.02
C GLY A 93 -5.07 4.63 -18.31
N HIS A 94 -5.51 3.66 -17.49
CA HIS A 94 -5.12 2.24 -17.56
C HIS A 94 -3.59 2.05 -17.67
N THR A 95 -2.80 3.01 -17.18
CA THR A 95 -1.34 3.00 -17.35
C THR A 95 -0.69 2.35 -16.13
N PRO A 96 0.02 1.21 -16.30
CA PRO A 96 0.71 0.56 -15.20
C PRO A 96 1.89 1.41 -14.71
N ALA A 97 2.18 1.34 -13.40
CA ALA A 97 3.43 1.85 -12.87
C ALA A 97 4.57 0.89 -13.23
N SER A 98 5.77 1.43 -13.49
CA SER A 98 6.93 0.59 -13.74
C SER A 98 7.35 -0.13 -12.46
N ARG A 99 8.02 -1.28 -12.60
CA ARG A 99 8.52 -2.02 -11.45
C ARG A 99 9.44 -1.20 -10.54
N ALA A 100 10.30 -0.37 -11.13
CA ALA A 100 11.17 0.54 -10.38
C ALA A 100 10.36 1.57 -9.55
N GLN A 101 9.28 2.12 -10.12
CA GLN A 101 8.39 3.03 -9.39
C GLN A 101 7.70 2.31 -8.23
N ILE A 102 7.22 1.09 -8.44
CA ILE A 102 6.57 0.29 -7.39
C ILE A 102 7.57 -0.03 -6.28
N ASP A 103 8.79 -0.45 -6.61
CA ASP A 103 9.81 -0.76 -5.62
C ASP A 103 10.19 0.48 -4.79
N GLU A 104 10.27 1.65 -5.43
CA GLU A 104 10.51 2.92 -4.75
C GLU A 104 9.36 3.30 -3.80
N MET A 105 8.11 3.20 -4.25
CA MET A 105 6.93 3.46 -3.41
C MET A 105 6.89 2.50 -2.21
N ARG A 106 7.20 1.22 -2.42
CA ARG A 106 7.22 0.20 -1.36
C ARG A 106 8.26 0.53 -0.29
N GLN A 107 9.51 0.77 -0.70
CA GLN A 107 10.60 1.09 0.20
C GLN A 107 10.31 2.37 1.00
N GLY A 108 9.70 3.36 0.37
CA GLY A 108 9.31 4.60 1.04
C GLY A 108 8.24 4.40 2.13
N LEU A 109 7.26 3.52 1.90
CA LEU A 109 6.26 3.17 2.92
C LEU A 109 6.84 2.31 4.05
N GLU A 110 7.73 1.37 3.74
CA GLU A 110 8.38 0.52 4.76
C GLU A 110 9.27 1.33 5.70
N GLN A 111 10.01 2.31 5.18
CA GLN A 111 10.81 3.23 6.00
C GLN A 111 9.95 4.10 6.90
N ALA A 112 8.78 4.53 6.44
CA ALA A 112 7.84 5.30 7.24
C ALA A 112 7.23 4.48 8.39
N GLY A 113 6.92 3.21 8.15
CA GLY A 113 6.40 2.31 9.19
C GLY A 113 7.45 1.83 10.20
N SER A 114 8.74 1.87 9.84
CA SER A 114 9.85 1.44 10.72
C SER A 114 10.41 2.56 11.60
N GLY A 115 10.07 3.83 11.31
CA GLY A 115 10.58 5.01 12.03
C GLY A 115 9.99 5.23 13.42
N ASP A 116 8.90 4.54 13.78
CA ASP A 116 8.21 4.66 15.07
C ASP A 116 8.76 3.72 16.16
N ALA A 117 9.80 2.93 15.86
CA ALA A 117 10.40 1.98 16.82
C ALA A 117 11.66 2.48 17.53
N THR A 118 12.09 3.74 17.32
CA THR A 118 13.27 4.32 17.96
C THR A 118 12.98 5.75 18.43
N SER A 119 12.26 5.87 19.53
CA SER A 119 12.30 7.02 20.43
C SER A 119 11.81 6.58 21.81
N GLU A 120 12.74 6.03 22.58
CA GLU A 120 12.69 5.92 24.05
C GLU A 120 13.99 6.51 24.61
#